data_AF-A0A947JGZ3-F1
#
_entry.id   AF-A0A947JGZ3-F1
#
_cell.length_a   1.000
_cell.length_b   1.000
_cell.length_c   1.000
_cell.angle_alpha   90.00
_cell.angle_beta   90.00
_cell.angle_gamma   90.00
#
_symmetry.space_group_name_H-M   'P 1'
#
loop_
_entity.id
_entity.type
_entity.pdbx_description
1 polymer ?
#
loop_
_entity_poly.entity_id
_entity_poly.type
_entity_poly.pdbx_seq_one_letter_code
_entity_poly.pdbx_strand_id
1 'polypeptide(L)'
;MANKRHAWGTKLGVIMAVAGSAIGLGNLLRFPVQAASNGGGAFMIPYFVAFFLLGLPLMWVEWTLGRYGGGFGHGTAPGIFHNMWEKSRFIKYFGVIGIFGPLVIFIYYIYIESWTLAFSFFAVFGKYTGATTEAGMQSFLRGFQGLERNQYFNSLVPAYTFFMITFLANIW
;
A
#
# COMPACT_ATOMS: atom_id res chain seq x y z
N MET A 1 -25.93 9.78 -24.11
CA MET A 1 -26.36 9.60 -22.70
C MET A 1 -25.24 10.08 -21.81
N ALA A 2 -25.47 11.05 -20.92
CA ALA A 2 -24.45 11.48 -19.97
C ALA A 2 -24.18 10.33 -18.98
N ASN A 3 -22.98 9.76 -19.02
CA ASN A 3 -22.57 8.66 -18.15
C ASN A 3 -22.54 9.18 -16.70
N LYS A 4 -23.58 8.90 -15.91
CA LYS A 4 -23.64 9.31 -14.49
C LYS A 4 -22.59 8.51 -13.73
N ARG A 5 -21.60 9.21 -13.16
CA ARG A 5 -20.56 8.59 -12.33
C ARG A 5 -21.18 7.91 -11.12
N HIS A 6 -20.67 6.72 -10.76
CA HIS A 6 -21.07 6.02 -9.55
C HIS A 6 -20.78 6.87 -8.31
N ALA A 7 -21.77 6.96 -7.42
CA ALA A 7 -21.67 7.65 -6.15
C ALA A 7 -21.57 6.64 -5.00
N TRP A 8 -20.98 7.06 -3.89
CA TRP A 8 -20.91 6.26 -2.68
C TRP A 8 -22.28 6.06 -2.06
N GLY A 9 -22.59 4.83 -1.64
CA GLY A 9 -23.87 4.50 -1.02
C GLY A 9 -24.06 5.12 0.38
N THR A 10 -23.00 5.24 1.17
CA THR A 10 -23.07 5.84 2.52
C THR A 10 -21.79 6.63 2.87
N LYS A 11 -21.93 7.60 3.78
CA LYS A 11 -20.78 8.33 4.34
C LYS A 11 -19.82 7.42 5.09
N LEU A 12 -20.38 6.46 5.84
CA LEU A 12 -19.58 5.48 6.58
C LEU A 12 -18.76 4.60 5.64
N GLY A 13 -19.34 4.17 4.52
CA GLY A 13 -18.61 3.42 3.49
C GLY A 13 -17.42 4.17 2.93
N VAL A 14 -17.55 5.49 2.71
CA VAL A 14 -16.44 6.35 2.28
C VAL A 14 -15.35 6.41 3.34
N ILE A 15 -15.73 6.63 4.60
CA ILE A 15 -14.77 6.74 5.72
C ILE A 15 -13.98 5.44 5.87
N MET A 16 -14.66 4.29 5.80
CA MET A 16 -14.02 2.97 5.91
C MET A 16 -13.09 2.69 4.72
N ALA A 17 -13.49 3.04 3.49
CA ALA A 17 -12.64 2.87 2.32
C ALA A 17 -11.36 3.72 2.41
N VAL A 18 -11.49 4.98 2.83
CA VAL A 18 -10.35 5.90 2.99
C VAL A 18 -9.45 5.45 4.15
N ALA A 19 -10.02 5.07 5.29
CA ALA A 19 -9.26 4.55 6.43
C ALA A 19 -8.49 3.27 6.05
N GLY A 20 -9.13 2.35 5.33
CA GLY A 20 -8.49 1.14 4.82
C GLY A 20 -7.31 1.44 3.88
N SER A 21 -7.45 2.44 2.99
CA SER A 21 -6.34 2.86 2.12
C SER A 21 -5.19 3.56 2.86
N ALA A 22 -5.46 4.21 4.00
CA ALA A 22 -4.46 4.96 4.75
C ALA A 22 -3.68 4.08 5.75
N ILE A 23 -4.28 2.97 6.20
CA ILE A 23 -3.66 2.04 7.15
C ILE A 23 -2.99 0.91 6.37
N GLY A 24 -1.65 0.95 6.29
CA GLY A 24 -0.86 -0.08 5.59
C GLY A 24 0.27 -0.67 6.42
N LEU A 25 1.03 -1.59 5.81
CA LEU A 25 2.18 -2.26 6.41
C LEU A 25 3.24 -1.29 6.96
N GLY A 26 3.37 -0.10 6.35
CA GLY A 26 4.26 0.95 6.84
C GLY A 26 3.95 1.39 8.28
N ASN A 27 2.67 1.44 8.66
CA ASN A 27 2.28 1.82 10.02
C ASN A 27 2.60 0.72 11.04
N LEU A 28 2.61 -0.55 10.61
CA LEU A 28 2.92 -1.69 11.48
C LEU A 28 4.42 -1.92 11.65
N LEU A 29 5.19 -1.76 10.57
CA LEU A 29 6.60 -2.13 10.55
C LEU A 29 7.53 -0.92 10.61
N ARG A 30 7.30 0.08 9.76
CA ARG A 30 8.24 1.20 9.60
C ARG A 30 8.10 2.21 10.73
N PHE A 31 6.87 2.54 11.12
CA PHE A 31 6.63 3.54 12.15
C PHE A 31 7.25 3.17 13.51
N PRO A 32 7.06 1.95 14.06
CA PRO A 32 7.66 1.60 15.35
C PRO A 32 9.18 1.59 15.31
N VAL A 33 9.77 1.12 14.20
CA VAL A 33 11.24 1.13 14.01
C VAL A 33 11.76 2.57 14.01
N GLN A 34 11.12 3.48 13.27
CA GLN A 34 11.53 4.89 13.25
C GLN A 34 11.33 5.56 14.62
N ALA A 35 10.22 5.30 15.30
CA ALA A 35 9.99 5.84 16.63
C ALA A 35 11.06 5.34 17.61
N ALA A 36 11.31 4.03 17.66
CA ALA A 36 12.32 3.44 18.55
C ALA A 36 13.73 3.99 18.27
N SER A 37 14.14 4.09 17.00
CA SER A 37 15.47 4.59 16.62
C SER A 37 15.66 6.10 16.86
N ASN A 38 14.58 6.89 16.92
CA ASN A 38 14.63 8.34 17.07
C ASN A 38 14.16 8.83 18.45
N GLY A 39 14.53 8.11 19.51
CA GLY A 39 14.23 8.52 20.90
C GLY A 39 12.85 8.09 21.41
N GLY A 40 12.25 7.06 20.81
CA GLY A 40 11.01 6.42 21.27
C GLY A 40 9.85 7.39 21.35
N GLY A 41 9.40 7.68 22.57
CA GLY A 41 8.30 8.62 22.81
C GLY A 41 8.61 10.05 22.39
N ALA A 42 9.88 10.49 22.42
CA ALA A 42 10.26 11.84 22.01
C ALA A 42 10.02 12.09 20.51
N PHE A 43 10.10 11.05 19.67
CA PHE A 43 9.80 11.12 18.24
C PHE A 43 8.36 11.56 17.96
N MET A 44 7.43 11.35 18.90
CA MET A 44 6.03 11.76 18.73
C MET A 44 5.87 13.28 18.59
N ILE A 45 6.74 14.07 19.21
CA ILE A 45 6.66 15.54 19.17
C ILE A 45 6.84 16.06 17.73
N PRO A 46 7.98 15.83 17.05
CA PRO A 46 8.14 16.25 15.66
C PRO A 46 7.17 15.53 14.71
N TYR A 47 6.77 14.29 15.01
CA TYR A 47 5.77 13.56 14.23
C TYR A 47 4.41 14.29 14.20
N PHE A 48 3.88 14.69 15.37
CA PHE A 48 2.62 15.42 15.43
C PHE A 48 2.72 16.82 14.82
N VAL A 49 3.84 17.52 15.03
CA VAL A 49 4.07 18.81 14.38
C VAL A 49 4.02 18.68 12.86
N ALA A 50 4.73 17.70 12.28
CA ALA A 50 4.69 17.43 10.85
C ALA A 50 3.28 16.98 10.38
N PHE A 51 2.57 16.18 11.19
CA PHE A 51 1.21 15.77 10.88
C PHE A 51 0.23 16.96 10.78
N PHE A 52 0.28 17.89 11.73
CA PHE A 52 -0.59 19.07 11.71
C PHE A 52 -0.21 20.09 10.63
N LEU A 53 1.09 20.30 10.40
CA LEU A 53 1.57 21.33 9.47
C LEU A 53 1.64 20.86 8.01
N LEU A 54 1.86 19.57 7.77
CA LEU A 54 2.01 19.01 6.42
C LEU A 54 0.94 17.96 6.12
N GLY A 55 0.71 17.01 7.03
CA GLY A 55 -0.26 15.93 6.83
C GLY A 55 -1.68 16.44 6.54
N LEU A 56 -2.28 17.17 7.49
CA LEU A 56 -3.65 17.67 7.34
C LEU A 56 -3.82 18.63 6.15
N PRO A 57 -2.95 19.63 5.93
CA PRO A 57 -3.10 20.52 4.77
C PRO A 57 -2.99 19.79 3.44
N LEU A 58 -2.04 18.85 3.29
CA LEU A 58 -1.92 18.06 2.07
C LEU A 58 -3.15 17.19 1.83
N MET A 59 -3.71 16.57 2.86
CA MET A 59 -4.96 15.80 2.74
C MET A 59 -6.13 16.67 2.30
N TRP A 60 -6.26 17.89 2.82
CA TRP A 60 -7.31 18.82 2.38
C TRP A 60 -7.12 19.25 0.92
N VAL A 61 -5.89 19.52 0.49
CA VAL A 61 -5.58 19.81 -0.91
C VAL A 61 -5.98 18.64 -1.79
N GLU A 62 -5.52 17.42 -1.50
CA GLU A 62 -5.85 16.24 -2.30
C GLU A 62 -7.36 15.98 -2.38
N TRP A 63 -8.07 16.09 -1.26
CA TRP A 63 -9.51 15.87 -1.19
C TRP A 63 -10.31 16.93 -1.95
N THR A 64 -9.91 18.20 -1.86
CA THR A 64 -10.57 19.30 -2.58
C THR A 64 -10.34 19.17 -4.09
N LEU A 65 -9.13 18.82 -4.52
CA LEU A 65 -8.79 18.56 -5.93
C LEU A 65 -9.57 17.37 -6.50
N GLY A 66 -9.68 16.27 -5.74
CA GLY A 66 -10.45 15.10 -6.13
C GLY A 66 -11.94 15.40 -6.32
N ARG A 67 -12.52 16.22 -5.43
CA ARG A 67 -13.92 16.68 -5.56
C ARG A 67 -14.11 17.62 -6.75
N TYR A 68 -13.18 18.56 -6.95
CA TYR A 68 -13.21 19.49 -8.08
C TYR A 68 -13.21 18.73 -9.40
N GLY A 69 -12.19 17.90 -9.65
CA GLY A 69 -12.14 17.12 -10.89
C GLY A 69 -13.29 16.10 -11.01
N GLY A 70 -13.79 15.60 -9.87
CA GLY A 70 -14.98 14.77 -9.83
C GLY A 70 -16.24 15.45 -10.34
N GLY A 71 -16.40 16.76 -10.09
CA GLY A 71 -17.48 17.58 -10.65
C GLY A 71 -17.45 17.67 -12.18
N PHE A 72 -16.26 17.57 -12.79
CA PHE A 72 -16.07 17.53 -14.24
C PHE A 72 -16.05 16.10 -14.82
N GLY A 73 -16.37 15.08 -14.02
CA GLY A 73 -16.38 13.68 -14.48
C GLY A 73 -15.00 13.01 -14.53
N HIS A 74 -13.94 13.64 -14.02
CA HIS A 74 -12.60 13.07 -13.98
C HIS A 74 -12.27 12.49 -12.60
N GLY A 75 -11.73 11.26 -12.57
CA GLY A 75 -11.30 10.59 -11.34
C GLY A 75 -9.80 10.35 -11.24
N THR A 76 -9.06 10.61 -12.31
CA THR A 76 -7.62 10.33 -12.40
C THR A 76 -6.83 11.63 -12.35
N ALA A 77 -5.61 11.57 -11.82
CA ALA A 77 -4.72 12.74 -11.73
C ALA A 77 -4.58 13.50 -13.07
N PRO A 78 -4.31 12.86 -14.24
CA PRO A 78 -4.24 13.58 -15.52
C PRO A 78 -5.52 14.34 -15.87
N GLY A 79 -6.69 13.76 -15.55
CA GLY A 79 -7.98 14.38 -15.81
C GLY A 79 -8.27 15.55 -14.88
N ILE A 80 -7.92 15.43 -13.60
CA ILE A 80 -8.05 16.52 -12.62
C ILE A 80 -7.15 17.70 -13.02
N PHE A 81 -5.87 17.43 -13.33
CA PHE A 81 -4.92 18.47 -13.75
C PHE A 81 -5.33 19.16 -15.05
N HIS A 82 -5.97 18.44 -15.98
CA HIS A 82 -6.50 19.05 -17.20
C HIS A 82 -7.49 20.19 -16.91
N ASN A 83 -8.45 19.94 -16.01
CA ASN A 83 -9.55 20.88 -15.72
C ASN A 83 -9.12 22.02 -14.79
N MET A 84 -8.02 21.85 -14.07
CA MET A 84 -7.46 22.91 -13.25
C MET A 84 -6.65 23.91 -14.06
N TRP A 85 -5.96 23.43 -15.10
CA TRP A 85 -5.04 24.25 -15.89
C TRP A 85 -5.26 24.02 -17.38
N GLU A 86 -6.39 24.53 -17.88
CA GLU A 86 -6.79 24.38 -19.29
C GLU A 86 -5.84 25.09 -20.27
N LYS A 87 -5.03 26.05 -19.77
CA LYS A 87 -4.14 26.89 -20.59
C LYS A 87 -2.94 26.14 -21.18
N SER A 88 -2.57 24.97 -20.64
CA SER A 88 -1.42 24.18 -21.12
C SER A 88 -1.79 22.72 -21.34
N ARG A 89 -1.65 22.25 -22.59
CA ARG A 89 -1.85 20.84 -22.96
C ARG A 89 -0.87 19.88 -22.27
N PHE A 90 0.27 20.40 -21.80
CA PHE A 90 1.33 19.61 -21.17
C PHE A 90 1.00 19.17 -19.73
N ILE A 91 0.07 19.86 -19.05
CA ILE A 91 -0.26 19.59 -17.64
C ILE A 91 -0.82 18.18 -17.41
N LYS A 92 -1.46 17.60 -18.44
CA LYS A 92 -2.01 16.24 -18.40
C LYS A 92 -0.92 15.19 -18.20
N TYR A 93 0.23 15.39 -18.86
CA TYR A 93 1.36 14.48 -18.77
C TYR A 93 2.04 14.54 -17.40
N PHE A 94 2.04 15.71 -16.75
CA PHE A 94 2.48 15.81 -15.37
C PHE A 94 1.61 14.98 -14.43
N GLY A 95 0.29 14.98 -14.65
CA GLY A 95 -0.64 14.13 -13.90
C GLY A 95 -0.41 12.62 -14.05
N VAL A 96 0.28 12.17 -15.12
CA VAL A 96 0.61 10.74 -15.32
C VAL A 96 1.61 10.25 -14.28
N ILE A 97 2.47 11.14 -13.76
CA ILE A 97 3.38 10.82 -12.65
C ILE A 97 2.58 10.36 -11.42
N GLY A 98 1.40 10.94 -11.20
CA GLY A 98 0.48 10.54 -10.12
C GLY A 98 -0.09 9.13 -10.27
N ILE A 99 -0.05 8.53 -11.46
CA ILE A 99 -0.43 7.13 -11.70
C ILE A 99 0.78 6.20 -11.52
N PHE A 100 1.96 6.65 -11.95
CA PHE A 100 3.18 5.85 -11.91
C PHE A 100 3.61 5.49 -10.48
N GLY A 101 3.53 6.43 -9.54
CA GLY A 101 3.88 6.20 -8.14
C GLY A 101 3.13 5.01 -7.50
N PRO A 102 1.79 5.04 -7.48
CA PRO A 102 0.98 3.93 -6.98
C PRO A 102 1.23 2.61 -7.72
N LEU A 103 1.50 2.65 -9.04
CA LEU A 103 1.80 1.45 -9.82
C LEU A 103 3.10 0.78 -9.39
N VAL A 104 4.17 1.55 -9.14
CA VAL A 104 5.42 1.01 -8.61
C VAL A 104 5.21 0.43 -7.21
N ILE A 105 4.42 1.11 -6.38
CA ILE A 105 4.10 0.65 -5.02
C ILE A 105 3.35 -0.68 -5.07
N PHE A 106 2.36 -0.79 -5.95
CA PHE A 106 1.55 -2.00 -6.14
C PHE A 106 2.41 -3.24 -6.45
N ILE A 107 3.41 -3.12 -7.33
CA ILE A 107 4.26 -4.25 -7.74
C ILE A 107 4.96 -4.90 -6.54
N TYR A 108 5.59 -4.11 -5.67
CA TYR A 108 6.28 -4.68 -4.51
C TYR A 108 5.33 -5.01 -3.36
N TYR A 109 4.20 -4.31 -3.23
CA TYR A 109 3.19 -4.63 -2.22
C TYR A 109 2.57 -6.01 -2.45
N ILE A 110 2.21 -6.37 -3.69
CA ILE A 110 1.71 -7.72 -4.02
C ILE A 110 2.72 -8.78 -3.58
N TYR A 111 4.01 -8.52 -3.78
CA TYR A 111 5.05 -9.45 -3.39
C TYR A 111 5.12 -9.62 -1.86
N ILE A 112 5.05 -8.55 -1.08
CA ILE A 112 5.01 -8.63 0.38
C ILE A 112 3.72 -9.30 0.87
N GLU A 113 2.58 -9.00 0.25
CA GLU A 113 1.30 -9.65 0.54
C GLU A 113 1.33 -11.17 0.28
N SER A 114 2.07 -11.61 -0.75
CA SER A 114 2.26 -13.03 -1.00
C SER A 114 3.00 -13.73 0.15
N TRP A 115 3.94 -13.03 0.79
CA TRP A 115 4.64 -13.55 1.96
C TRP A 115 3.72 -13.61 3.16
N THR A 116 2.94 -12.56 3.42
CA THR A 116 2.01 -12.57 4.56
C THR A 116 0.97 -13.67 4.40
N LEU A 117 0.41 -13.85 3.20
CA LEU A 117 -0.52 -14.94 2.90
C LEU A 117 0.12 -16.32 3.11
N ALA A 118 1.33 -16.54 2.58
CA ALA A 118 2.05 -17.79 2.73
C ALA A 118 2.35 -18.09 4.21
N PHE A 119 2.82 -17.10 4.98
CA PHE A 119 3.11 -17.26 6.40
C PHE A 119 1.84 -17.50 7.21
N SER A 120 0.72 -16.82 6.91
CA SER A 120 -0.57 -17.11 7.53
C SER A 120 -1.02 -18.55 7.27
N PHE A 121 -0.85 -19.03 6.04
CA PHE A 121 -1.14 -20.43 5.70
C PHE A 121 -0.22 -21.38 6.49
N PHE A 122 1.10 -21.18 6.44
CA PHE A 122 2.06 -22.01 7.15
C PHE A 122 1.90 -21.98 8.68
N ALA A 123 1.37 -20.90 9.24
CA ALA A 123 1.01 -20.78 10.66
C ALA A 123 -0.10 -21.78 11.01
N VAL A 124 -1.16 -21.83 10.20
CA VAL A 124 -2.31 -22.73 10.40
C VAL A 124 -1.90 -24.19 10.31
N PHE A 125 -1.02 -24.53 9.35
CA PHE A 125 -0.51 -25.91 9.17
C PHE A 125 0.72 -26.25 10.01
N GLY A 126 1.19 -25.32 10.86
CA GLY A 126 2.29 -25.55 11.79
C GLY A 126 3.67 -25.80 11.16
N LYS A 127 3.91 -25.34 9.92
CA LYS A 127 5.12 -25.70 9.14
C LYS A 127 6.43 -25.17 9.73
N TYR A 128 6.38 -24.05 10.46
CA TYR A 128 7.56 -23.43 11.09
C TYR A 128 7.51 -23.46 12.61
N THR A 129 6.68 -24.31 13.22
CA THR A 129 6.56 -24.41 14.70
C THR A 129 7.87 -24.79 15.39
N GLY A 130 8.77 -25.50 14.71
CA GLY A 130 10.12 -25.81 15.18
C GLY A 130 11.13 -24.66 15.06
N ALA A 131 10.80 -23.57 14.35
CA ALA A 131 11.66 -22.40 14.18
C ALA A 131 11.35 -21.34 15.25
N THR A 132 11.74 -21.62 16.50
CA THR A 132 11.50 -20.73 17.66
C THR A 132 12.57 -19.65 17.83
N THR A 133 13.69 -19.76 17.12
CA THR A 133 14.80 -18.80 17.17
C THR A 133 14.71 -17.80 16.02
N GLU A 134 15.24 -16.60 16.23
CA GLU A 134 15.32 -15.57 15.19
C GLU A 134 16.04 -16.09 13.94
N ALA A 135 17.19 -16.75 14.13
CA ALA A 135 17.96 -17.36 13.05
C ALA A 135 17.16 -18.44 12.29
N GLY A 136 16.36 -19.24 13.00
CA GLY A 136 15.47 -20.23 12.39
C GLY A 136 14.40 -19.60 11.51
N MET A 137 13.78 -18.51 11.98
CA MET A 137 12.76 -17.79 11.23
C MET A 137 13.35 -17.03 10.03
N GLN A 138 14.54 -16.44 10.19
CA GLN A 138 15.28 -15.83 9.09
C GLN A 138 15.63 -16.86 8.01
N SER A 139 16.12 -18.04 8.40
CA SER A 139 16.39 -19.12 7.44
C SER A 139 15.10 -19.58 6.75
N PHE A 140 13.98 -19.73 7.47
CA PHE A 140 12.69 -20.07 6.88
C PHE A 140 12.27 -19.06 5.80
N LEU A 141 12.35 -17.76 6.09
CA LEU A 141 12.05 -16.70 5.14
C LEU A 141 12.99 -16.73 3.92
N ARG A 142 14.30 -16.85 4.13
CA ARG A 142 15.28 -16.93 3.04
C ARG A 142 15.08 -18.16 2.16
N GLY A 143 14.69 -19.28 2.75
CA GLY A 143 14.31 -20.48 2.01
C GLY A 143 13.03 -20.30 1.20
N PHE A 144 12.03 -19.62 1.75
CA PHE A 144 10.82 -19.27 1.01
C PHE A 144 11.12 -18.34 -0.16
N GLN A 145 12.03 -17.37 0.01
CA GLN A 145 12.50 -16.48 -1.05
C GLN A 145 13.40 -17.20 -2.09
N GLY A 146 13.83 -18.43 -1.80
CA GLY A 146 14.79 -19.19 -2.60
C GLY A 146 16.22 -18.66 -2.57
N LEU A 147 16.56 -17.83 -1.59
CA LEU A 147 17.93 -17.36 -1.36
C LEU A 147 18.81 -18.45 -0.74
N GLU A 148 18.21 -19.39 -0.01
CA GLU A 148 18.89 -20.51 0.65
C GLU A 148 18.11 -21.80 0.40
N ARG A 149 18.81 -22.92 0.18
CA ARG A 149 18.17 -24.25 0.22
C ARG A 149 18.20 -24.74 1.66
N ASN A 150 17.03 -24.93 2.26
CA ASN A 150 16.90 -25.35 3.65
C ASN A 150 15.91 -26.52 3.79
N GLN A 151 15.81 -27.06 5.00
CA GLN A 151 14.93 -28.19 5.32
C GLN A 151 13.43 -27.91 5.11
N TYR A 152 13.04 -26.64 4.97
CA TYR A 152 11.64 -26.22 4.90
C TYR A 152 11.13 -26.09 3.46
N PHE A 153 12.02 -25.75 2.52
CA PHE A 153 11.68 -25.50 1.12
C PHE A 153 12.74 -26.10 0.19
N ASN A 154 12.34 -27.15 -0.54
CA ASN A 154 13.17 -27.80 -1.56
C ASN A 154 13.00 -27.20 -2.95
N SER A 155 11.98 -26.35 -3.15
CA SER A 155 11.67 -25.73 -4.44
C SER A 155 11.07 -24.34 -4.26
N LEU A 156 11.20 -23.51 -5.29
CA LEU A 156 10.60 -22.18 -5.40
C LEU A 156 9.09 -22.22 -5.71
N VAL A 157 8.55 -23.41 -5.98
CA VAL A 157 7.15 -23.59 -6.40
C VAL A 157 6.17 -22.97 -5.39
N PRO A 158 6.30 -23.18 -4.05
CA PRO A 158 5.38 -22.57 -3.10
C PRO A 158 5.37 -21.04 -3.18
N ALA A 159 6.53 -20.40 -3.33
CA ALA A 159 6.63 -18.95 -3.41
C ALA A 159 5.92 -18.38 -4.64
N TYR A 160 6.14 -18.98 -5.81
CA TYR A 160 5.43 -18.57 -7.04
C TYR A 160 3.94 -18.87 -6.99
N THR A 161 3.53 -19.97 -6.36
CA THR A 161 2.10 -20.29 -6.19
C THR A 161 1.40 -19.24 -5.33
N PHE A 162 1.94 -18.89 -4.16
CA PHE A 162 1.36 -17.84 -3.32
C PHE A 162 1.40 -16.48 -4.00
N PHE A 163 2.48 -16.14 -4.71
CA PHE A 163 2.54 -14.92 -5.50
C PHE A 163 1.45 -14.84 -6.56
N MET A 164 1.24 -15.92 -7.33
CA MET A 164 0.21 -15.97 -8.37
C MET A 164 -1.19 -15.86 -7.78
N ILE A 165 -1.47 -16.54 -6.65
CA ILE A 165 -2.75 -16.44 -5.94
C ILE A 165 -2.99 -14.99 -5.50
N THR A 166 -2.01 -14.35 -4.85
CA THR A 166 -2.14 -12.97 -4.39
C THR A 166 -2.29 -11.98 -5.55
N PHE A 167 -1.57 -12.20 -6.65
CA PHE A 167 -1.67 -11.37 -7.85
C PHE A 167 -3.06 -11.45 -8.48
N LEU A 168 -3.61 -12.66 -8.65
CA LEU A 168 -4.94 -12.86 -9.20
C LEU A 168 -6.04 -12.28 -8.29
N ALA A 169 -5.87 -12.38 -6.98
CA ALA A 169 -6.81 -11.81 -6.00
C ALA A 169 -6.84 -10.27 -6.01
N ASN A 170 -5.75 -9.61 -6.43
CA ASN A 170 -5.63 -8.15 -6.45
C ASN A 170 -6.06 -7.50 -7.79
N ILE A 171 -6.21 -8.29 -8.86
CA ILE A 171 -6.53 -7.79 -10.21
C ILE A 171 -8.02 -7.87 -10.54
N TRP A 172 -8.77 -8.65 -9.78
CA TRP A 172 -10.22 -8.79 -9.87
C TRP A 172 -10.96 -7.70 -9.10
#